data_AF-A0A0M2NAM2-F1
#
_entry.id   AF-A0A0M2NAM2-F1
#
_cell.length_a   1.000
_cell.length_b   1.000
_cell.length_c   1.000
_cell.angle_alpha   90.00
_cell.angle_beta   90.00
_cell.angle_gamma   90.00
#
_symmetry.space_group_name_H-M   'P 1'
#
loop_
_entity.id
_entity.type
_entity.pdbx_description
1 polymer ?
#
loop_
_entity_poly.entity_id
_entity_poly.type
_entity_poly.pdbx_seq_one_letter_code
_entity_poly.pdbx_strand_id
1 'polypeptide(L)' 'MNLLGSTIDRNTYTKIELGTRNIKVTDLVALQQVYNVDFAEFFKGIKPHE' A
#
# COMPACT_ATOMS: atom_id res chain seq x y z
N MET A 1 -9.89 5.12 5.34
CA MET A 1 -10.35 3.94 4.58
C MET A 1 -10.38 2.79 5.56
N ASN A 2 -11.44 1.98 5.61
CA ASN A 2 -11.41 0.75 6.40
C ASN A 2 -11.08 -0.40 5.44
N LEU A 3 -9.81 -0.81 5.39
CA LEU A 3 -9.38 -1.90 4.52
C LEU A 3 -9.42 -3.19 5.32
N LEU A 4 -10.52 -3.95 5.18
CA LEU A 4 -10.62 -5.32 5.70
C LEU A 4 -10.22 -5.49 7.19
N GLY A 5 -10.53 -4.48 8.02
CA GLY A 5 -10.19 -4.47 9.45
C GLY A 5 -8.83 -3.82 9.78
N SER A 6 -8.02 -3.46 8.79
CA SER A 6 -6.89 -2.56 8.96
C SER A 6 -7.33 -1.10 8.78
N THR A 7 -7.17 -0.31 9.83
CA THR A 7 -7.42 1.13 9.82
C THR A 7 -6.19 1.85 9.29
N ILE A 8 -5.99 1.81 7.97
CA ILE A 8 -5.13 2.82 7.34
C ILE A 8 -5.88 4.15 7.42
N ASP A 9 -5.49 4.98 8.39
CA ASP A 9 -6.00 6.33 8.48
C ASP A 9 -5.54 7.15 7.27
N ARG A 10 -6.33 8.17 6.90
CA ARG A 10 -6.08 8.98 5.71
C ARG A 10 -4.69 9.63 5.73
N ASN A 11 -4.23 10.10 6.90
CA ASN A 11 -2.94 10.77 7.03
C ASN A 11 -1.78 9.78 6.84
N THR A 12 -1.90 8.56 7.37
CA THR A 12 -0.95 7.48 7.09
C THR A 12 -0.89 7.15 5.61
N TYR A 13 -2.04 7.02 4.94
CA TYR A 13 -2.09 6.78 3.50
C TYR A 13 -1.40 7.90 2.71
N THR A 14 -1.70 9.17 3.01
CA THR A 14 -1.03 10.32 2.38
C THR A 14 0.48 10.28 2.56
N LYS A 15 0.98 9.92 3.76
CA LYS A 15 2.43 9.85 4.01
C LYS A 15 3.12 8.72 3.23
N ILE A 16 2.41 7.60 3.00
CA ILE A 16 2.89 6.50 2.16
C ILE A 16 3.01 6.95 0.71
N GLU A 17 1.96 7.59 0.17
CA GLU A 17 1.96 8.12 -1.21
C GLU A 17 3.03 9.19 -1.44
N LEU A 18 3.34 9.99 -0.41
CA LEU A 18 4.42 10.99 -0.45
C LEU A 18 5.83 10.38 -0.23
N GLY A 19 5.95 9.06 -0.02
CA GLY A 19 7.24 8.41 0.24
C GLY A 19 7.87 8.73 1.60
N THR A 20 7.12 9.38 2.50
CA THR A 20 7.60 9.80 3.84
C THR A 20 7.39 8.73 4.91
N ARG A 21 6.70 7.63 4.57
CA ARG A 21 6.43 6.50 5.47
C ARG A 21 6.31 5.20 4.68
N ASN A 22 6.85 4.12 5.24
CA ASN A 22 6.68 2.79 4.67
C ASN A 22 5.26 2.22 4.92
N ILE A 23 4.81 1.37 4.00
CA ILE A 23 3.57 0.60 4.13
C ILE A 23 3.82 -0.66 4.97
N LYS A 24 2.84 -1.07 5.80
CA LYS A 24 2.91 -2.39 6.47
C LYS A 24 2.59 -3.49 5.47
N VAL A 25 3.26 -4.64 5.58
CA VAL A 25 2.98 -5.79 4.70
C VAL A 25 1.51 -6.24 4.79
N THR A 26 0.90 -6.20 5.97
CA THR A 26 -0.52 -6.53 6.17
C THR A 26 -1.45 -5.60 5.40
N ASP A 27 -1.10 -4.31 5.31
CA ASP A 27 -1.85 -3.31 4.56
C ASP A 27 -1.72 -3.55 3.05
N LEU A 28 -0.53 -3.94 2.58
CA LEU A 28 -0.30 -4.32 1.19
C LEU A 28 -1.14 -5.54 0.79
N VAL A 29 -1.25 -6.55 1.65
CA VAL A 29 -2.12 -7.73 1.43
C VAL A 29 -3.60 -7.31 1.35
N ALA A 30 -4.05 -6.41 2.24
CA ALA A 30 -5.42 -5.92 2.18
C ALA A 30 -5.69 -5.13 0.89
N LEU A 31 -4.74 -4.30 0.43
CA LEU A 31 -4.85 -3.59 -0.84
C LEU A 31 -4.92 -4.56 -2.01
N GLN A 32 -4.10 -5.61 -2.02
CA GLN A 32 -4.15 -6.67 -3.03
C GLN A 32 -5.55 -7.29 -3.15
N GLN A 33 -6.21 -7.58 -2.03
CA GLN A 33 -7.56 -8.12 -2.00
C GLN A 33 -8.62 -7.12 -2.47
N VAL A 34 -8.48 -5.84 -2.09
CA VAL A 34 -9.41 -4.78 -2.50
C VAL A 34 -9.33 -4.47 -3.99
N TYR A 35 -8.12 -4.40 -4.54
CA TYR A 35 -7.91 -4.17 -5.98
C TYR A 35 -8.09 -5.44 -6.81
N ASN A 36 -8.04 -6.62 -6.19
CA ASN A 36 -8.14 -7.92 -6.84
C ASN A 36 -7.14 -8.09 -8.00
N VAL A 37 -5.88 -7.73 -7.74
CA VAL A 37 -4.76 -7.81 -8.70
C VAL A 37 -3.63 -8.67 -8.14
N ASP A 38 -2.67 -9.06 -8.98
CA ASP A 38 -1.44 -9.70 -8.51
C ASP A 38 -0.53 -8.71 -7.78
N PHE A 39 0.27 -9.18 -6.83
CA PHE A 39 1.22 -8.32 -6.10
C PHE A 39 2.21 -7.62 -7.03
N ALA A 40 2.61 -8.25 -8.14
CA ALA A 40 3.54 -7.67 -9.11
C ALA A 40 3.03 -6.34 -9.69
N GLU A 41 1.71 -6.14 -9.77
CA GLU A 41 1.13 -4.91 -10.30
C GLU A 41 1.48 -3.69 -9.43
N PHE A 42 1.65 -3.85 -8.10
CA PHE A 42 2.05 -2.75 -7.21
C PHE A 42 3.50 -2.29 -7.43
N PHE A 43 4.34 -3.13 -8.02
CA PHE A 43 5.77 -2.87 -8.21
C PHE A 43 6.12 -2.49 -9.66
N LYS A 44 5.14 -2.50 -10.56
CA LYS A 44 5.33 -2.20 -11.98
C LYS A 44 5.76 -0.75 -12.18
N GLY A 45 6.90 -0.55 -12.83
CA GLY A 45 7.45 0.78 -13.08
C GLY A 45 8.16 1.43 -11.88
N ILE A 46 8.25 0.74 -10.74
CA ILE A 46 9.06 1.17 -9.60
C ILE A 46 10.49 0.67 -9.82
N LYS A 47 11.45 1.60 -9.82
CA LYS A 47 12.87 1.25 -9.85
C LYS A 47 13.37 0.96 -8.44
N PRO A 48 14.30 0.01 -8.24
CA PRO A 48 15.03 -0.11 -6.97
C PRO A 48 15.67 1.24 -6.64
N HIS A 49 15.50 1.71 -5.41
CA HIS A 49 16.24 2.86 -4.92
C HIS A 49 17.68 2.40 -4.61
N GLU A 50 18.68 3.11 -5.15
CA GLU A 50 20.11 2.92 -4.78
C GLU A 50 20.39 3.45 -3.37
#